data_AF-A0AAV2CZB5-F1
#
_entry.id   AF-A0AAV2CZB5-F1
#
_cell.length_a   1.000
_cell.length_b   1.000
_cell.length_c   1.000
_cell.angle_alpha   90.00
_cell.angle_beta   90.00
_cell.angle_gamma   90.00
#
_symmetry.space_group_name_H-M   'P 1'
#
loop_
_entity.id
_entity.type
_entity.pdbx_description
1 polymer ?
#
loop_
_entity_poly.entity_id
_entity_poly.type
_entity_poly.pdbx_seq_one_letter_code
_entity_poly.pdbx_strand_id
1 'polypeptide(L)'
;MAWVQSGAQLGELFYAIARLSTHLAFPARLCPMVGVGGHFGGGFGTLVRKYGLATDYVIDDYLMDSRSRIMNRKAIGEEVFCAIRGGGAGSFGIVLSLRWIAANQLIN
;
A
#
# COMPACT_ATOMS: atom_id res chain seq x y z
N MET A 1 3.04 11.50 3.71
CA MET A 1 3.07 10.05 4.03
C MET A 1 1.84 9.75 4.87
N ALA A 2 1.26 8.57 4.73
CA ALA A 2 0.09 8.18 5.51
C ALA A 2 0.10 6.69 5.82
N TRP A 3 -0.60 6.32 6.88
CA TRP A 3 -0.95 4.92 7.17
C TRP A 3 -2.33 4.63 6.63
N VAL A 4 -2.51 3.43 6.09
CA VAL A 4 -3.80 2.91 5.66
C VAL A 4 -3.95 1.48 6.16
N GLN A 5 -5.10 1.16 6.72
CA GLN A 5 -5.40 -0.18 7.21
C GLN A 5 -5.77 -1.09 6.03
N SER A 6 -5.45 -2.38 6.14
CA SER A 6 -5.67 -3.35 5.06
C SER A 6 -7.14 -3.56 4.70
N GLY A 7 -8.05 -3.28 5.65
CA GLY A 7 -9.50 -3.34 5.45
C GLY A 7 -10.10 -2.13 4.73
N ALA A 8 -9.35 -1.05 4.51
CA ALA A 8 -9.85 0.10 3.77
C ALA A 8 -10.04 -0.24 2.29
N GLN A 9 -10.94 0.49 1.63
CA GLN A 9 -11.14 0.41 0.18
C GLN A 9 -10.34 1.50 -0.55
N LEU A 10 -9.95 1.24 -1.81
CA LEU A 10 -9.26 2.24 -2.63
C LEU A 10 -10.08 3.53 -2.79
N GLY A 11 -11.41 3.41 -2.87
CA GLY A 11 -12.30 4.58 -2.93
C GLY A 11 -12.20 5.48 -1.70
N GLU A 12 -12.14 4.89 -0.50
CA GLU A 12 -11.97 5.61 0.76
C GLU A 12 -10.59 6.31 0.80
N LEU A 13 -9.55 5.60 0.35
CA LEU A 13 -8.21 6.14 0.24
C LEU A 13 -8.17 7.35 -0.71
N PHE A 14 -8.72 7.22 -1.91
CA PHE A 14 -8.77 8.32 -2.89
C PHE A 14 -9.60 9.50 -2.38
N TYR A 15 -10.74 9.23 -1.74
CA TYR A 15 -11.57 10.27 -1.14
C TYR A 15 -10.81 11.04 -0.05
N ALA A 16 -10.09 10.33 0.83
CA ALA A 16 -9.26 10.96 1.85
C ALA A 16 -8.14 11.82 1.24
N ILE A 17 -7.48 11.34 0.18
CA ILE A 17 -6.43 12.10 -0.53
C ILE A 17 -7.00 13.37 -1.15
N ALA A 18 -8.12 13.25 -1.88
CA ALA A 18 -8.76 14.38 -2.55
C ALA A 18 -9.21 15.47 -1.57
N ARG A 19 -9.61 15.10 -0.34
CA ARG A 19 -9.93 16.07 0.72
C ARG A 19 -8.71 16.79 1.30
N LEU A 20 -7.53 16.18 1.23
CA LEU A 20 -6.29 16.76 1.75
C LEU A 20 -5.62 17.67 0.73
N SER A 21 -5.59 17.28 -0.55
CA SER A 21 -4.94 18.05 -1.59
C SER A 21 -5.39 17.62 -2.98
N THR A 22 -5.47 18.59 -3.89
CA THR A 22 -5.64 18.36 -5.33
C THR A 22 -4.35 17.99 -6.06
N HIS A 23 -3.21 18.01 -5.37
CA HIS A 23 -1.89 17.77 -5.96
C HIS A 23 -1.28 16.43 -5.57
N LEU A 24 -1.92 15.69 -4.67
CA LEU A 24 -1.46 14.39 -4.21
C LEU A 24 -2.24 13.27 -4.91
N ALA A 25 -1.54 12.19 -5.22
CA ALA A 25 -2.14 10.98 -5.76
C ALA A 25 -1.47 9.73 -5.21
N PHE A 26 -2.18 8.62 -5.40
CA PHE A 26 -1.69 7.30 -5.07
C PHE A 26 -1.86 6.38 -6.29
N PRO A 27 -0.79 5.75 -6.81
CA PRO A 27 -0.86 4.91 -7.99
C PRO A 27 -1.50 3.56 -7.65
N ALA A 28 -2.80 3.45 -7.92
CA ALA A 28 -3.59 2.26 -7.63
C ALA A 28 -4.65 1.99 -8.72
N ARG A 29 -5.38 0.87 -8.58
CA ARG A 29 -6.47 0.50 -9.50
C ARG A 29 -7.59 1.54 -9.48
N LEU A 30 -8.34 1.57 -10.59
CA LEU A 30 -9.51 2.44 -10.74
C LEU A 30 -10.75 1.98 -9.96
N CYS A 31 -10.86 0.69 -9.66
CA CYS A 31 -12.06 0.16 -9.01
C CYS A 31 -12.07 0.52 -7.51
N PRO A 32 -13.03 1.33 -7.04
CA PRO A 32 -13.02 1.87 -5.69
C PRO A 32 -13.27 0.80 -4.63
N MET A 33 -13.99 -0.28 -4.94
CA MET A 33 -14.33 -1.35 -4.00
C MET A 33 -13.17 -2.32 -3.71
N VAL A 34 -12.05 -2.19 -4.43
CA VAL A 34 -10.90 -3.06 -4.20
C VAL A 34 -10.30 -2.75 -2.83
N GLY A 35 -10.14 -3.79 -2.03
CA GLY A 35 -9.50 -3.71 -0.72
C GLY A 35 -8.02 -3.38 -0.82
N VAL A 36 -7.58 -2.46 0.01
CA VAL A 36 -6.22 -1.94 0.06
C VAL A 36 -5.21 -3.06 0.37
N GLY A 37 -5.50 -3.92 1.34
CA GLY A 37 -4.58 -4.97 1.79
C GLY A 37 -4.11 -5.91 0.68
N GLY A 38 -5.02 -6.39 -0.18
CA GLY A 38 -4.67 -7.25 -1.31
C GLY A 38 -4.09 -6.46 -2.49
N HIS A 39 -4.54 -5.22 -2.69
CA HIS A 39 -4.08 -4.38 -3.80
C HIS A 39 -2.58 -4.08 -3.75
N PHE A 40 -2.05 -3.88 -2.54
CA PHE A 40 -0.65 -3.63 -2.28
C PHE A 40 0.27 -4.85 -2.49
N GLY A 41 -0.22 -5.98 -3.00
CA GLY A 41 0.62 -7.07 -3.52
C GLY A 41 1.15 -6.81 -4.95
N GLY A 42 0.86 -5.64 -5.53
CA GLY A 42 1.40 -5.22 -6.83
C GLY A 42 0.72 -3.93 -7.28
N GLY A 43 -0.59 -3.96 -7.44
CA GLY A 43 -1.40 -2.75 -7.60
C GLY A 43 -1.12 -1.93 -8.85
N PHE A 44 -1.52 -2.49 -10.01
CA PHE A 44 -1.47 -1.84 -11.32
C PHE A 44 -2.63 -0.86 -11.53
N GLY A 45 -2.33 0.34 -12.02
CA GLY A 45 -3.34 1.40 -12.24
C GLY A 45 -3.01 2.31 -13.42
N THR A 46 -3.84 3.33 -13.66
CA THR A 46 -3.64 4.31 -14.74
C THR A 46 -2.35 5.11 -14.59
N LEU A 47 -1.90 5.27 -13.36
CA LEU A 47 -0.70 6.00 -12.98
C LEU A 47 0.60 5.19 -13.10
N VAL A 48 0.51 3.90 -13.46
CA VAL A 48 1.65 2.97 -13.43
C VAL A 48 2.81 3.38 -14.34
N ARG A 49 2.54 3.98 -15.51
CA ARG A 49 3.60 4.40 -16.44
C ARG A 49 4.41 5.59 -15.94
N LYS A 50 3.82 6.45 -15.11
CA LYS A 50 4.48 7.65 -14.58
C LYS A 50 5.12 7.38 -13.22
N TYR A 51 4.45 6.60 -12.38
CA TYR A 51 4.81 6.45 -10.97
C TYR A 51 5.24 5.03 -10.60
N GLY A 52 4.92 4.01 -11.41
CA GLY A 52 5.15 2.62 -11.04
C GLY A 52 3.98 2.02 -10.29
N LEU A 53 4.22 0.90 -9.62
CA LEU A 53 3.23 0.10 -8.93
C LEU A 53 2.88 0.67 -7.55
N ALA A 54 1.70 0.33 -7.02
CA ALA A 54 1.29 0.69 -5.66
C ALA A 54 2.33 0.26 -4.60
N THR A 55 2.96 -0.90 -4.82
CA THR A 55 4.03 -1.49 -3.98
C THR A 55 5.29 -0.65 -3.90
N ASP A 56 5.59 0.11 -4.95
CA ASP A 56 6.80 0.94 -5.02
C ASP A 56 6.72 2.12 -4.04
N TYR A 57 5.50 2.48 -3.64
CA TYR A 57 5.22 3.56 -2.69
C TYR A 57 5.04 3.10 -1.25
N VAL A 58 5.11 1.78 -0.97
CA VAL A 58 5.03 1.23 0.39
C VAL A 58 6.42 1.30 1.03
N ILE A 59 6.49 2.00 2.17
CA ILE A 59 7.75 2.23 2.91
C ILE A 59 7.83 1.49 4.24
N ASP A 60 6.70 1.00 4.74
CA ASP A 60 6.58 0.26 6.01
C ASP A 60 5.27 -0.53 6.06
N ASP A 61 5.20 -1.49 6.96
CA ASP A 61 4.03 -2.33 7.19
C ASP A 61 3.94 -2.83 8.63
N TYR A 62 2.74 -3.25 8.99
CA TYR A 62 2.49 -4.10 10.14
C TYR A 62 1.96 -5.45 9.66
N LEU A 63 2.69 -6.50 9.96
CA LEU A 63 2.35 -7.89 9.64
C LEU A 63 2.11 -8.67 10.92
N MET A 64 1.05 -9.48 10.93
CA MET A 64 0.84 -10.52 11.94
C MET A 64 1.27 -11.88 11.38
N ASP A 65 2.18 -12.56 12.07
CA ASP A 65 2.62 -13.91 11.69
C ASP A 65 1.72 -15.02 12.23
N SER A 66 2.05 -16.27 11.89
CA SER A 66 1.35 -17.47 12.37
C SER A 66 1.47 -17.71 13.88
N ARG A 67 2.34 -16.96 14.57
CA ARG A 67 2.52 -16.99 16.03
C ARG A 67 1.83 -15.82 16.72
N SER A 68 0.94 -15.12 16.01
CA SER A 68 0.19 -13.95 16.50
C SER A 68 1.08 -12.78 16.94
N ARG A 69 2.30 -12.68 16.43
CA ARG A 69 3.19 -11.55 16.70
C ARG A 69 2.93 -10.46 15.68
N ILE A 70 2.71 -9.24 16.16
CA ILE A 70 2.64 -8.04 15.30
C ILE A 70 4.05 -7.50 15.14
N MET A 71 4.49 -7.44 13.90
CA MET A 71 5.85 -7.05 13.54
C MET A 71 5.79 -5.85 12.59
N ASN A 72 6.68 -4.89 12.81
CA ASN A 72 6.94 -3.80 11.86
C ASN A 72 8.08 -4.20 10.91
N ARG A 73 8.34 -3.40 9.86
CA ARG A 73 9.43 -3.67 8.89
C ARG A 73 10.75 -4.12 9.54
N LYS A 74 11.18 -3.46 10.62
CA LYS A 74 12.43 -3.80 11.32
C LYS A 74 12.40 -5.21 11.93
N ALA A 75 11.27 -5.62 12.49
CA ALA A 75 11.10 -6.94 13.11
C ALA A 75 10.86 -8.05 12.06
N ILE A 76 10.21 -7.74 10.94
CA ILE A 76 9.96 -8.71 9.86
C ILE A 76 11.25 -8.97 9.04
N GLY A 77 12.10 -7.96 8.88
CA GLY A 77 13.33 -8.02 8.10
C GLY A 77 13.14 -7.65 6.62
N GLU A 78 14.21 -7.17 5.98
CA GLU A 78 14.16 -6.62 4.61
C GLU A 78 13.76 -7.66 3.55
N GLU A 79 14.13 -8.93 3.72
CA GLU A 79 13.79 -9.99 2.75
C GLU A 79 12.28 -10.24 2.71
N VAL A 80 11.65 -10.38 3.88
CA VAL A 80 10.20 -10.59 3.97
C VAL A 80 9.46 -9.32 3.58
N PHE A 81 9.95 -8.14 3.99
CA PHE A 81 9.42 -6.85 3.55
C PHE A 81 9.42 -6.70 2.02
N CYS A 82 10.48 -7.15 1.35
CA CYS A 82 10.53 -7.21 -0.11
C CYS A 82 9.48 -8.19 -0.66
N ALA A 83 9.41 -9.40 -0.09
CA ALA A 83 8.52 -10.46 -0.56
C ALA A 83 7.03 -10.08 -0.47
N ILE A 84 6.60 -9.39 0.58
CA ILE A 84 5.19 -9.00 0.74
C ILE A 84 4.77 -7.83 -0.17
N ARG A 85 5.72 -7.06 -0.71
CA ARG A 85 5.49 -5.97 -1.69
C ARG A 85 5.51 -6.47 -3.15
N GLY A 86 4.91 -7.61 -3.43
CA GLY A 86 4.86 -8.14 -4.81
C GLY A 86 4.60 -9.64 -4.91
N GLY A 87 5.06 -10.40 -3.91
CA GLY A 87 4.92 -11.86 -3.84
C GLY A 87 3.61 -12.34 -3.21
N GLY A 88 2.69 -11.43 -2.89
CA GLY A 88 1.43 -11.74 -2.20
C GLY A 88 1.62 -11.91 -0.69
N ALA A 89 1.26 -10.87 0.07
CA ALA A 89 1.50 -10.84 1.51
C ALA A 89 0.79 -11.95 2.31
N GLY A 90 -0.32 -12.49 1.79
CA GLY A 90 -1.07 -13.58 2.42
C GLY A 90 -0.27 -14.88 2.59
N SER A 91 0.80 -15.08 1.83
CA SER A 91 1.72 -16.22 1.99
C SER A 91 2.64 -16.10 3.21
N PHE A 92 2.79 -14.90 3.76
CA PHE A 92 3.71 -14.60 4.86
C PHE A 92 2.99 -14.25 6.16
N GLY A 93 1.73 -13.84 6.10
CA GLY A 93 0.91 -13.51 7.27
C GLY A 93 -0.28 -12.63 6.92
N ILE A 94 -0.81 -11.94 7.94
CA ILE A 94 -1.93 -11.01 7.79
C ILE A 94 -1.38 -9.58 7.86
N VAL A 95 -1.49 -8.84 6.76
CA VAL A 95 -1.14 -7.41 6.74
C VAL A 95 -2.24 -6.63 7.46
N LEU A 96 -1.85 -5.86 8.47
CA LEU A 96 -2.77 -5.04 9.28
C LEU A 96 -2.86 -3.62 8.73
N SER A 97 -1.72 -3.02 8.41
CA SER A 97 -1.66 -1.68 7.85
C SER A 97 -0.35 -1.45 7.12
N LEU A 98 -0.37 -0.47 6.21
CA LEU A 98 0.71 -0.14 5.31
C LEU A 98 0.98 1.35 5.38
N ARG A 99 2.26 1.73 5.40
CA ARG A 99 2.70 3.11 5.31
C ARG A 99 3.14 3.39 3.89
N TRP A 100 2.59 4.45 3.31
CA TRP A 100 2.89 4.84 1.94
C TRP A 100 3.26 6.32 1.83
N ILE A 101 3.98 6.63 0.76
CA ILE A 101 4.31 8.01 0.37
C ILE A 101 3.44 8.44 -0.82
N ALA A 102 2.96 9.68 -0.81
CA ALA A 102 2.10 10.18 -1.88
C ALA A 102 2.95 10.61 -3.10
N ALA A 103 2.42 10.37 -4.31
CA ALA A 103 2.98 10.91 -5.53
C ALA A 103 2.45 12.34 -5.76
N ASN A 104 3.31 13.27 -6.17
CA ASN A 104 2.91 14.62 -6.53
C ASN A 104 2.49 14.67 -8.01
N GLN A 105 1.23 15.03 -8.28
CA GLN A 105 0.70 15.09 -9.64
C GLN A 105 1.28 16.22 -10.49
N LEU A 106 1.82 17.28 -9.87
CA LEU A 106 2.28 18.48 -10.58
C LEU A 106 3.71 18.39 -11.15
N ILE A 107 4.49 17.38 -10.78
CA ILE A 107 5.88 17.26 -11.23
C ILE A 107 5.88 16.41 -12.50
N ASN A 108 6.18 17.05 -13.64
CA ASN A 108 6.51 16.41 -14.91
C ASN A 108 8.02 16.24 -15.03
#